data_AF-A0A7C3NM29-F1
#
_entry.id   AF-A0A7C3NM29-F1
#
_cell.length_a   1.000
_cell.length_b   1.000
_cell.length_c   1.000
_cell.angle_alpha   90.00
_cell.angle_beta   90.00
_cell.angle_gamma   90.00
#
_symmetry.space_group_name_H-M   'P 1'
#
loop_
_entity.id
_entity.type
_entity.pdbx_description
1 polymer ?
#
loop_
_entity_poly.entity_id
_entity_poly.type
_entity_poly.pdbx_seq_one_letter_code
_entity_poly.pdbx_strand_id
1 'polypeptide(L)'
;MKFSGVLALLAAALFGFACSHPMSMVSSDGEKYFGRYRFGREGTGLMQIYGPENEVLIGRFIRVDRTIFVQDYERAFGRSTIEADGPDLSRHANAFGGLLGNSSAFHETAYAEAGLAPGQPAKSVSGPLFYWTASLQGDRRMVLGCYLIGSAYTGRGFGRCKSQSGREFHVDF
;
A
#
# COMPACT_ATOMS: atom_id res chain seq x y z
N MET A 1 33.47 35.17 8.01
CA MET A 1 33.13 33.72 8.03
C MET A 1 31.68 33.55 7.59
N LYS A 2 31.42 33.08 6.36
CA LYS A 2 30.07 32.93 5.77
C LYS A 2 29.72 31.44 5.53
N PHE A 3 30.02 30.58 6.51
CA PHE A 3 29.81 29.12 6.42
C PHE A 3 28.40 28.65 6.81
N SER A 4 27.57 29.53 7.37
CA SER A 4 26.28 29.15 7.97
C SER A 4 25.18 28.87 6.93
N GLY A 5 25.19 29.55 5.78
CA GLY A 5 24.15 29.36 4.74
C GLY A 5 24.25 28.03 3.99
N VAL A 6 25.46 27.51 3.78
CA VAL A 6 25.68 26.25 3.06
C VAL A 6 25.26 25.05 3.92
N LEU A 7 25.49 25.12 5.23
CA LEU A 7 25.06 24.07 6.16
C LEU A 7 23.53 23.99 6.28
N ALA A 8 22.84 25.12 6.27
CA ALA A 8 21.37 25.18 6.31
C ALA A 8 20.73 24.60 5.04
N LEU A 9 21.33 24.84 3.87
CA LEU A 9 20.89 24.26 2.59
C LEU A 9 21.15 22.74 2.51
N LEU A 10 22.30 22.27 3.01
CA LEU A 10 22.60 20.83 3.12
C LEU A 10 21.67 20.14 4.13
N ALA A 11 21.39 20.76 5.27
CA ALA A 11 20.43 20.25 6.24
C ALA A 11 19.01 20.19 5.65
N ALA A 12 18.55 21.24 4.96
CA ALA A 12 17.25 21.26 4.29
C ALA A 12 17.14 20.22 3.15
N ALA A 13 18.24 19.98 2.41
CA ALA A 13 18.29 18.93 1.39
C ALA A 13 18.24 17.52 2.01
N LEU A 14 18.82 17.32 3.20
CA LEU A 14 18.76 16.06 3.94
C LEU A 14 17.38 15.80 4.57
N PHE A 15 16.60 16.84 4.87
CA PHE A 15 15.19 16.68 5.30
C PHE A 15 14.21 16.50 4.13
N GLY A 16 14.67 16.65 2.88
CA GLY A 16 13.85 16.52 1.67
C GLY A 16 13.68 15.09 1.15
N PHE A 17 14.25 14.07 1.81
CA PHE A 17 13.96 12.67 1.50
C PHE A 17 12.50 12.38 1.87
N ALA A 18 11.58 12.62 0.93
CA ALA A 18 10.24 12.08 0.99
C ALA A 18 10.36 10.57 1.31
N CYS A 19 9.82 10.16 2.47
CA CYS A 19 9.93 8.80 2.96
C CYS A 19 9.44 7.81 1.88
N SER A 20 10.40 7.10 1.29
CA SER A 20 10.15 6.02 0.36
C SER A 20 10.12 4.73 1.16
N HIS A 21 9.02 4.01 1.08
CA HIS A 21 8.81 2.77 1.81
C HIS A 21 9.01 1.59 0.86
N PRO A 22 9.75 0.54 1.27
CA PRO A 22 9.93 -0.64 0.44
C PRO A 22 8.61 -1.42 0.33
N MET A 23 8.50 -2.22 -0.72
CA MET A 23 7.44 -3.20 -0.88
C MET A 23 7.94 -4.36 -1.72
N SER A 24 7.28 -5.50 -1.61
CA SER A 24 7.50 -6.66 -2.47
C SER A 24 6.18 -7.11 -3.07
N MET A 25 6.25 -7.72 -4.24
CA MET A 25 5.10 -8.31 -4.89
C MET A 25 5.49 -9.68 -5.46
N VAL A 26 4.63 -10.67 -5.28
CA VAL A 26 4.85 -12.05 -5.73
C VAL A 26 3.67 -12.46 -6.58
N SER A 27 3.90 -12.87 -7.82
CA SER A 27 2.86 -13.40 -8.69
C SER A 27 2.42 -14.80 -8.28
N SER A 28 1.26 -15.23 -8.79
CA SER A 28 0.71 -16.57 -8.56
C SER A 28 1.62 -17.72 -9.01
N ASP A 29 2.52 -17.47 -9.97
CA ASP A 29 3.53 -18.42 -10.47
C ASP A 29 4.88 -18.32 -9.72
N GLY A 30 4.99 -17.44 -8.72
CA GLY A 30 6.15 -17.32 -7.84
C GLY A 30 7.23 -16.33 -8.30
N GLU A 31 7.04 -15.61 -9.42
CA GLU A 31 7.92 -14.50 -9.77
C GLU A 31 7.88 -13.39 -8.73
N LYS A 32 9.06 -12.85 -8.41
CA LYS A 32 9.23 -11.82 -7.40
C LYS A 32 9.52 -10.48 -8.04
N TYR A 33 8.81 -9.48 -7.55
CA TYR A 33 8.91 -8.08 -7.91
C TYR A 33 9.28 -7.30 -6.65
N PHE A 34 10.09 -6.28 -6.81
CA PHE A 34 10.50 -5.40 -5.70
C PHE A 34 10.12 -3.99 -6.04
N GLY A 35 9.70 -3.22 -5.06
CA GLY A 35 9.23 -1.88 -5.32
C GLY A 35 9.42 -0.95 -4.16
N ARG A 36 8.92 0.25 -4.39
CA ARG A 36 8.82 1.29 -3.39
C ARG A 36 7.60 2.13 -3.64
N TYR A 37 7.09 2.70 -2.56
CA TYR A 37 6.00 3.66 -2.62
C TYR A 37 6.33 4.88 -1.78
N ARG A 38 5.73 6.01 -2.13
CA ARG A 38 5.81 7.23 -1.33
C ARG A 38 4.44 7.88 -1.24
N PHE A 39 4.11 8.38 -0.06
CA PHE A 39 2.92 9.18 0.13
C PHE A 39 3.09 10.56 -0.54
N GLY A 40 2.01 11.00 -1.17
CA GLY A 40 1.80 12.35 -1.65
C GLY A 40 0.83 13.10 -0.72
N ARG A 41 0.22 14.16 -1.25
CA ARG A 41 -0.81 14.92 -0.52
C ARG A 41 -2.18 14.26 -0.67
N GLU A 42 -3.08 14.59 0.25
CA GLU A 42 -4.53 14.29 0.15
C GLU A 42 -4.83 12.79 -0.02
N GLY A 43 -4.11 11.94 0.71
CA GLY A 43 -4.33 10.49 0.68
C GLY A 43 -3.92 9.83 -0.64
N THR A 44 -3.08 10.47 -1.44
CA THR A 44 -2.59 9.91 -2.70
C THR A 44 -1.10 9.59 -2.59
N GLY A 45 -0.55 8.86 -3.55
CA GLY A 45 0.89 8.62 -3.60
C GLY A 45 1.33 7.94 -4.89
N LEU A 46 2.62 7.64 -4.99
CA LEU A 46 3.22 7.01 -6.16
C LEU A 46 3.88 5.69 -5.77
N MET A 47 3.75 4.71 -6.67
CA MET A 47 4.37 3.41 -6.59
C MET A 47 5.27 3.20 -7.81
N GLN A 48 6.41 2.56 -7.56
CA GLN A 48 7.32 2.11 -8.59
C GLN A 48 7.75 0.68 -8.25
N ILE A 49 7.48 -0.25 -9.15
CA ILE A 49 7.77 -1.67 -8.99
C ILE A 49 8.70 -2.11 -10.12
N TYR A 50 9.71 -2.88 -9.77
CA TYR A 50 10.70 -3.47 -10.65
C TYR A 50 10.42 -4.96 -10.76
N GLY A 51 10.22 -5.42 -11.98
CA GLY A 51 9.96 -6.81 -12.32
C GLY A 51 11.10 -7.48 -13.06
N PRO A 52 10.91 -8.75 -13.45
CA PRO A 52 11.83 -9.46 -14.34
C PRO A 52 12.05 -8.71 -15.66
N GLU A 53 13.16 -9.03 -16.34
CA GLU A 53 13.49 -8.49 -17.66
C GLU A 53 13.55 -6.94 -17.75
N ASN A 54 13.94 -6.29 -16.65
CA ASN A 54 13.99 -4.83 -16.51
C ASN A 54 12.62 -4.15 -16.69
N GLU A 55 11.52 -4.85 -16.41
CA GLU A 55 10.21 -4.22 -16.38
C GLU A 55 10.12 -3.22 -15.22
N VAL A 56 9.57 -2.04 -15.50
CA VAL A 56 9.25 -1.03 -14.50
C VAL A 56 7.77 -0.70 -14.61
N LEU A 57 7.03 -0.92 -13.53
CA LEU A 57 5.63 -0.54 -13.38
C LEU A 57 5.56 0.70 -12.52
N ILE A 58 4.94 1.76 -13.03
CA ILE A 58 4.78 3.03 -12.30
C ILE A 58 3.30 3.39 -12.26
N GLY A 59 2.85 3.88 -11.11
CA GLY A 59 1.47 4.31 -11.00
C GLY A 59 1.17 5.11 -9.75
N ARG A 60 -0.01 5.73 -9.77
CA ARG A 60 -0.55 6.46 -8.62
C ARG A 60 -1.44 5.52 -7.82
N PHE A 61 -1.36 5.62 -6.50
CA PHE A 61 -2.37 5.09 -5.61
C PHE A 61 -3.17 6.21 -4.95
N ILE A 62 -4.42 5.93 -4.65
CA ILE A 62 -5.36 6.85 -4.00
C ILE A 62 -6.04 6.13 -2.84
N ARG A 63 -6.27 6.84 -1.74
CA ARG A 63 -7.05 6.35 -0.62
C ARG A 63 -8.53 6.34 -1.01
N VAL A 64 -9.21 5.27 -0.65
CA VAL A 64 -10.63 5.06 -0.87
C VAL A 64 -11.30 4.66 0.45
N ASP A 65 -12.61 4.80 0.52
CA ASP A 65 -13.39 4.29 1.65
C ASP A 65 -13.42 2.76 1.63
N ARG A 66 -13.47 2.15 2.81
CA ARG A 66 -13.51 0.69 2.98
C ARG A 66 -14.66 0.04 2.21
N THR A 67 -15.85 0.63 2.22
CA THR A 67 -17.01 0.07 1.49
C THR A 67 -16.73 -0.02 -0.01
N ILE A 68 -16.19 1.06 -0.60
CA ILE A 68 -15.85 1.12 -2.03
C ILE A 68 -14.73 0.12 -2.32
N PHE A 69 -13.70 0.10 -1.47
CA PHE A 69 -12.60 -0.83 -1.58
C PHE A 69 -13.07 -2.29 -1.62
N VAL A 70 -13.88 -2.71 -0.64
CA VAL A 70 -14.37 -4.10 -0.54
C VAL A 70 -15.21 -4.45 -1.76
N GLN A 71 -16.13 -3.57 -2.17
CA GLN A 71 -16.97 -3.82 -3.34
C GLN A 71 -16.16 -3.99 -4.63
N ASP A 72 -15.18 -3.12 -4.87
CA ASP A 72 -14.35 -3.16 -6.06
C ASP A 72 -13.35 -4.32 -6.02
N TYR A 73 -12.82 -4.64 -4.83
CA TYR A 73 -12.00 -5.82 -4.60
C TYR A 73 -12.75 -7.10 -4.95
N GLU A 74 -13.95 -7.29 -4.40
CA GLU A 74 -14.76 -8.48 -4.67
C GLU A 74 -15.12 -8.61 -6.15
N ARG A 75 -15.32 -7.48 -6.84
CA ARG A 75 -15.54 -7.47 -8.29
C ARG A 75 -14.30 -7.94 -9.06
N ALA A 76 -13.10 -7.61 -8.59
CA ALA A 76 -11.84 -7.95 -9.26
C ALA A 76 -11.35 -9.38 -8.98
N PHE A 77 -11.55 -9.88 -7.75
CA PHE A 77 -10.96 -11.12 -7.25
C PHE A 77 -11.96 -12.20 -6.80
N GLY A 78 -13.25 -11.87 -6.68
CA GLY A 78 -14.27 -12.77 -6.14
C GLY A 78 -14.61 -12.46 -4.67
N ARG A 79 -15.72 -13.06 -4.18
CA ARG A 79 -16.17 -12.89 -2.78
C ARG A 79 -15.25 -13.63 -1.80
N SER A 80 -15.30 -13.23 -0.51
CA SER A 80 -14.63 -13.84 0.66
C SER A 80 -13.09 -13.76 0.76
N THR A 81 -12.45 -12.89 -0.01
CA THR A 81 -10.98 -12.83 -0.12
C THR A 81 -10.29 -11.85 0.84
N ILE A 82 -11.07 -10.98 1.51
CA ILE A 82 -10.58 -10.07 2.56
C ILE A 82 -11.67 -9.94 3.62
N GLU A 83 -11.29 -10.18 4.87
CA GLU A 83 -12.12 -9.89 6.04
C GLU A 83 -11.48 -8.72 6.81
N ALA A 84 -12.32 -7.77 7.22
CA ALA A 84 -11.89 -6.65 8.06
C ALA A 84 -12.83 -6.55 9.26
N ASP A 85 -12.27 -6.55 10.45
CA ASP A 85 -12.99 -6.51 11.72
C ASP A 85 -12.73 -5.20 12.44
N GLY A 86 -13.80 -4.63 13.01
CA GLY A 86 -13.74 -3.38 13.77
C GLY A 86 -14.40 -2.19 13.05
N PRO A 87 -14.37 -1.00 13.68
CA PRO A 87 -15.00 0.19 13.16
C PRO A 87 -14.33 0.67 11.87
N ASP A 88 -15.12 1.01 10.85
CA ASP A 88 -14.60 1.60 9.62
C ASP A 88 -14.15 3.04 9.86
N LEU A 89 -12.83 3.23 9.93
CA LEU A 89 -12.19 4.53 10.13
C LEU A 89 -11.70 5.17 8.84
N SER A 90 -11.87 4.51 7.69
CA SER A 90 -11.34 4.95 6.39
C SER A 90 -11.86 6.34 5.98
N ARG A 91 -13.11 6.66 6.35
CA ARG A 91 -13.78 7.95 6.10
C ARG A 91 -13.25 9.09 6.98
N HIS A 92 -12.61 8.77 8.10
CA HIS A 92 -12.11 9.74 9.05
C HIS A 92 -10.70 10.19 8.61
N ALA A 93 -10.68 11.00 7.54
CA ALA A 93 -9.49 11.52 6.89
C ALA A 93 -8.50 12.28 7.79
N ASN A 94 -8.90 12.63 9.02
CA ASN A 94 -8.16 13.45 9.99
C ASN A 94 -7.85 12.71 11.31
N ALA A 95 -7.61 11.39 11.28
CA ALA A 95 -7.16 10.66 12.48
C ALA A 95 -5.81 11.14 13.05
N PHE A 96 -5.07 11.98 12.32
CA PHE A 96 -3.86 12.66 12.81
C PHE A 96 -4.10 14.11 13.30
N GLY A 97 -5.30 14.67 13.14
CA GLY A 97 -5.61 16.07 13.44
C GLY A 97 -6.17 16.32 14.85
N GLY A 98 -6.48 15.27 15.61
CA GLY A 98 -7.07 15.39 16.93
C GLY A 98 -6.46 14.39 17.90
N LEU A 99 -5.57 14.90 18.76
CA LEU A 99 -5.06 14.26 19.97
C LEU A 99 -4.14 13.04 19.80
N LEU A 100 -2.88 13.26 20.18
CA LEU A 100 -2.13 12.35 21.04
C LEU A 100 -3.04 11.39 21.82
N GLY A 101 -2.92 10.08 21.62
CA GLY A 101 -3.61 9.14 22.51
C GLY A 101 -3.48 7.68 22.10
N ASN A 102 -2.80 6.90 22.94
CA ASN A 102 -2.87 5.44 23.02
C ASN A 102 -4.30 4.97 23.37
N SER A 103 -5.30 5.33 22.58
CA SER A 103 -6.67 4.87 22.78
C SER A 103 -6.88 3.56 22.02
N SER A 104 -7.15 2.50 22.77
CA SER A 104 -7.57 1.18 22.28
C SER A 104 -8.90 1.19 21.51
N ALA A 105 -9.55 2.35 21.35
CA ALA A 105 -10.85 2.50 20.69
C ALA A 105 -10.79 2.49 19.15
N PHE A 106 -9.60 2.60 18.54
CA PHE A 106 -9.43 2.67 17.09
C PHE A 106 -8.60 1.50 16.56
N HIS A 107 -9.12 0.29 16.79
CA HIS A 107 -8.47 -0.95 16.39
C HIS A 107 -9.31 -1.66 15.33
N GLU A 108 -8.90 -1.54 14.07
CA GLU A 108 -9.40 -2.33 12.96
C GLU A 108 -8.32 -3.38 12.60
N THR A 109 -8.75 -4.59 12.26
CA THR A 109 -7.84 -5.66 11.79
C THR A 109 -8.32 -6.15 10.44
N ALA A 110 -7.44 -6.22 9.47
CA ALA A 110 -7.71 -6.87 8.19
C ALA A 110 -6.91 -8.15 8.07
N TYR A 111 -7.54 -9.19 7.52
CA TYR A 111 -6.97 -10.49 7.26
C TYR A 111 -6.89 -10.72 5.75
N ALA A 112 -5.69 -11.06 5.28
CA ALA A 112 -5.48 -11.64 3.98
C ALA A 112 -5.72 -13.16 4.06
N GLU A 113 -6.15 -13.76 2.97
CA GLU A 113 -6.16 -15.21 2.82
C GLU A 113 -4.76 -15.81 3.12
N ALA A 114 -4.76 -17.07 3.54
CA ALA A 114 -3.53 -17.85 3.65
C ALA A 114 -2.78 -17.77 2.32
N GLY A 115 -1.47 -17.54 2.39
CA GLY A 115 -0.65 -17.35 1.21
C GLY A 115 -0.72 -18.54 0.24
N LEU A 116 -0.26 -18.32 -0.99
CA LEU A 116 -0.26 -19.32 -2.08
C LEU A 116 0.45 -20.64 -1.73
N ALA A 117 1.28 -20.66 -0.67
CA ALA A 117 1.99 -21.85 -0.20
C ALA A 117 1.23 -22.54 0.96
N PRO A 118 1.10 -23.89 0.93
CA PRO A 118 0.48 -24.64 2.02
C PRO A 118 1.17 -24.36 3.36
N GLY A 119 0.39 -23.98 4.38
CA GLY A 119 0.89 -23.73 5.74
C GLY A 119 1.36 -22.31 6.01
N GLN A 120 1.22 -21.37 5.07
CA GLN A 120 1.42 -19.94 5.38
C GLN A 120 0.25 -19.41 6.22
N PRO A 121 0.50 -18.82 7.40
CA PRO A 121 -0.55 -18.23 8.21
C PRO A 121 -1.20 -17.07 7.46
N ALA A 122 -2.52 -16.92 7.63
CA ALA A 122 -3.26 -15.75 7.14
C ALA A 122 -2.57 -14.47 7.63
N LYS A 123 -2.17 -13.61 6.69
CA LYS A 123 -1.48 -12.37 7.05
C LYS A 123 -2.51 -11.40 7.62
N SER A 124 -2.24 -10.84 8.78
CA SER A 124 -3.10 -9.81 9.38
C SER A 124 -2.35 -8.49 9.54
N VAL A 125 -3.11 -7.40 9.47
CA VAL A 125 -2.63 -6.05 9.75
C VAL A 125 -3.64 -5.36 10.66
N SER A 126 -3.15 -4.67 11.70
CA SER A 126 -3.99 -4.02 12.70
C SER A 126 -3.65 -2.56 12.93
N GLY A 127 -4.62 -1.80 13.42
CA GLY A 127 -4.56 -0.38 13.74
C GLY A 127 -5.58 0.43 12.94
N PRO A 128 -5.46 1.76 12.85
CA PRO A 128 -6.18 2.53 11.86
C PRO A 128 -5.72 2.09 10.48
N LEU A 129 -6.62 1.45 9.72
CA LEU A 129 -6.31 0.95 8.40
C LEU A 129 -6.61 2.01 7.34
N PHE A 130 -5.77 2.00 6.31
CA PHE A 130 -6.00 2.73 5.08
C PHE A 130 -6.20 1.75 3.94
N TYR A 131 -7.17 2.08 3.10
CA TYR A 131 -7.52 1.33 1.91
C TYR A 131 -7.10 2.13 0.69
N TRP A 132 -6.30 1.54 -0.19
CA TRP A 132 -5.83 2.20 -1.40
C TRP A 132 -6.11 1.38 -2.65
N THR A 133 -6.46 2.07 -3.72
CA THR A 133 -6.47 1.52 -5.07
C THR A 133 -5.32 2.12 -5.86
N ALA A 134 -4.63 1.33 -6.67
CA ALA A 134 -3.59 1.81 -7.58
C ALA A 134 -3.80 1.29 -8.99
N SER A 135 -3.40 2.09 -9.98
CA SER A 135 -3.26 1.65 -11.35
C SER A 135 -1.80 1.81 -11.74
N LEU A 136 -1.12 0.70 -11.98
CA LEU A 136 0.28 0.66 -12.39
C LEU A 136 0.36 0.36 -13.87
N GLN A 137 1.22 1.08 -14.58
CA GLN A 137 1.47 0.88 -16.00
C GLN A 137 2.95 0.64 -16.23
N GLY A 138 3.26 -0.38 -17.02
CA GLY A 138 4.61 -0.72 -17.43
C GLY A 138 4.87 -0.38 -18.89
N ASP A 139 6.15 -0.26 -19.21
CA ASP A 139 6.64 0.08 -20.56
C ASP A 139 6.23 -0.96 -21.60
N ARG A 140 6.01 -2.20 -21.18
CA ARG A 140 5.63 -3.34 -22.04
C ARG A 140 4.11 -3.54 -22.17
N ARG A 141 3.32 -2.49 -21.96
CA ARG A 141 1.84 -2.51 -21.96
C ARG A 141 1.20 -3.34 -20.85
N MET A 142 1.97 -3.79 -19.86
CA MET A 142 1.40 -4.38 -18.66
C MET A 142 0.68 -3.30 -17.86
N VAL A 143 -0.58 -3.56 -17.51
CA VAL A 143 -1.37 -2.68 -16.64
C VAL A 143 -1.90 -3.51 -15.49
N LEU A 144 -1.64 -3.06 -14.26
CA LEU A 144 -2.10 -3.67 -13.03
C LEU A 144 -3.12 -2.77 -12.33
N GLY A 145 -4.25 -3.36 -11.94
CA GLY A 145 -5.13 -2.79 -10.92
C GLY A 145 -4.78 -3.39 -9.56
N CYS A 146 -4.46 -2.56 -8.58
CA CYS A 146 -4.03 -2.98 -7.25
C CYS A 146 -4.99 -2.50 -6.17
N TYR A 147 -5.17 -3.33 -5.15
CA TYR A 147 -5.98 -3.08 -3.97
C TYR A 147 -5.16 -3.42 -2.73
N LEU A 148 -4.90 -2.40 -1.92
CA LEU A 148 -3.88 -2.41 -0.88
C LEU A 148 -4.50 -1.96 0.45
N ILE A 149 -4.14 -2.64 1.53
CA ILE A 149 -4.50 -2.31 2.91
C ILE A 149 -3.21 -2.09 3.69
N GLY A 150 -3.10 -1.00 4.42
CA GLY A 150 -1.96 -0.74 5.30
C GLY A 150 -2.35 -0.10 6.62
N SER A 151 -1.50 -0.29 7.62
CA SER A 151 -1.68 0.27 8.96
C SER A 151 -0.91 1.58 9.10
N ALA A 152 -1.62 2.60 9.56
CA ALA A 152 -1.05 3.92 9.86
C ALA A 152 0.08 3.89 10.91
N TYR A 153 0.07 2.87 11.78
CA TYR A 153 1.00 2.77 12.91
C TYR A 153 2.27 2.00 12.57
N THR A 154 2.15 0.97 11.76
CA THR A 154 3.26 0.02 11.53
C THR A 154 3.94 0.22 10.20
N GLY A 155 3.30 0.92 9.25
CA GLY A 155 3.75 0.98 7.85
C GLY A 155 3.64 -0.36 7.12
N ARG A 156 3.20 -1.43 7.80
CA ARG A 156 2.97 -2.75 7.24
C ARG A 156 1.61 -2.79 6.57
N GLY A 157 1.48 -3.72 5.64
CA GLY A 157 0.22 -3.97 4.96
C GLY A 157 0.31 -5.14 4.03
N PHE A 158 -0.75 -5.33 3.27
CA PHE A 158 -0.79 -6.30 2.19
C PHE A 158 -1.74 -5.84 1.10
N GLY A 159 -1.75 -6.54 -0.03
CA GLY A 159 -2.72 -6.29 -1.07
C GLY A 159 -2.66 -7.31 -2.17
N ARG A 160 -3.46 -7.08 -3.21
CA ARG A 160 -3.37 -7.82 -4.46
C ARG A 160 -3.37 -6.90 -5.64
N CYS A 161 -2.68 -7.31 -6.70
CA CYS A 161 -2.77 -6.71 -8.01
C CYS A 161 -3.26 -7.73 -9.03
N LYS A 162 -3.96 -7.26 -10.05
CA LYS A 162 -4.40 -8.08 -11.18
C LYS A 162 -4.06 -7.38 -12.48
N SER A 163 -3.46 -8.13 -13.40
CA SER A 163 -3.20 -7.64 -14.75
C SER A 163 -4.45 -7.71 -15.62
N GLN A 164 -4.44 -6.98 -16.73
CA GLN A 164 -5.47 -7.15 -17.77
C GLN A 164 -5.53 -8.56 -18.34
N SER A 165 -4.41 -9.30 -18.32
CA SER A 165 -4.36 -10.72 -18.72
C SER A 165 -4.89 -11.68 -17.64
N GLY A 166 -5.32 -11.17 -16.49
CA GLY A 166 -5.84 -11.98 -15.38
C GLY A 166 -4.78 -12.55 -14.45
N ARG A 167 -3.50 -12.21 -14.65
CA ARG A 167 -2.39 -12.63 -13.78
C ARG A 167 -2.49 -11.88 -12.45
N GLU A 168 -2.36 -12.61 -11.35
CA GLU A 168 -2.55 -12.07 -10.02
C GLU A 168 -1.25 -12.03 -9.23
N PHE A 169 -1.17 -11.06 -8.35
CA PHE A 169 0.00 -10.79 -7.54
C PHE A 169 -0.42 -10.49 -6.10
N HIS A 170 0.33 -11.01 -5.15
CA HIS A 170 0.24 -10.67 -3.73
C HIS A 170 1.27 -9.59 -3.43
N VAL A 171 0.86 -8.58 -2.66
CA VAL A 171 1.69 -7.43 -2.31
C VAL A 171 1.93 -7.41 -0.82
N ASP A 172 3.16 -7.12 -0.42
CA ASP A 172 3.58 -6.96 0.96
C ASP A 172 4.33 -5.64 1.15
N PHE A 173 4.00 -4.94 2.25
CA PHE A 173 4.68 -3.75 2.74
C PHE A 173 5.38 -4.03 4.06
#